data_AF-A0A498KDJ3-F1
#
_entry.id   AF-A0A498KDJ3-F1
#
_cell.length_a   1.000
_cell.length_b   1.000
_cell.length_c   1.000
_cell.angle_alpha   90.00
_cell.angle_beta   90.00
_cell.angle_gamma   90.00
#
_symmetry.space_group_name_H-M   'P 1'
#
loop_
_entity.id
_entity.type
_entity.pdbx_description
1 polymer ?
#
loop_
_entity_poly.entity_id
_entity_poly.type
_entity_poly.pdbx_seq_one_letter_code
_entity_poly.pdbx_strand_id
1 'polypeptide(L)'
;MSNQETSFVTIGQRLLANPLRVRFHYGHPDVFDRLFHLTRGGFNSTVREGSVTHHEYIQVGKGRDVGLNQISIFEAKIANGNGEQTLSRDIYRLGHRFDFFRMLSCYVTTIGFYFSTLLTVLTVYVFLYGRLYLVLSGLEKGLSTQRGIRDNKPLQVALASQSVVQIGFLMALPMVMEIGLEKGFRTALSDFVLMQLQLAPVFFTFSLGTKTHYYGKTLLHGGAEYRGTGRSFVVFHAKFADNYRLYSRSHFVKGIELLILLVVYHLFGRSYKSGVVYILITIQIWFMVGTWLFAPFLFNPSGFEWQKIVDDWTDWKKWINNHGGIGVSPDKSWESWWEKEHEHLLYSGIRGIVAEILLALRFFIYQYGLVYHLNITNNKSFLAVSAGRRRLSADYQLLFRLVKGFIFITFLAIFITLIVVPHMTLRDVVVCILAFMPTGWGLLLIAQACKPLIKRAGFWESVQTLARGYEIIIGLLLFTPVAFLAWFPFVSEFQTRMLFNQAFSRGLQISRILGGQKKGSHSSNNNE
;
A
#
# COMPACT_ATOMS: atom_id res chain seq x y z
N MET A 1 10.74 13.47 8.72
CA MET A 1 11.40 13.09 7.45
C MET A 1 12.88 13.47 7.46
N SER A 2 13.23 14.75 7.65
CA SER A 2 14.65 15.18 7.78
C SER A 2 15.47 14.37 8.80
N ASN A 3 14.94 14.12 10.02
CA ASN A 3 15.64 13.32 11.03
C ASN A 3 15.97 11.87 10.57
N GLN A 4 15.13 11.27 9.72
CA GLN A 4 15.38 9.92 9.19
C GLN A 4 16.51 9.92 8.15
N GLU A 5 16.58 10.95 7.31
CA GLU A 5 17.67 11.11 6.34
C GLU A 5 19.00 11.34 7.06
N THR A 6 19.01 12.19 8.09
CA THR A 6 20.18 12.39 8.96
C THR A 6 20.65 11.07 9.54
N SER A 7 19.77 10.34 10.23
CA SER A 7 20.11 9.04 10.85
C SER A 7 20.61 8.00 9.83
N PHE A 8 20.01 7.97 8.63
CA PHE A 8 20.42 7.06 7.54
C PHE A 8 21.84 7.35 7.00
N VAL A 9 22.23 8.62 6.90
CA VAL A 9 23.52 9.04 6.32
C VAL A 9 24.62 9.12 7.37
N THR A 10 24.29 9.32 8.65
CA THR A 10 25.26 9.44 9.75
C THR A 10 25.29 8.17 10.62
N ILE A 11 24.49 8.09 11.68
CA ILE A 11 24.61 7.06 12.72
C ILE A 11 24.44 5.64 12.18
N GLY A 12 23.52 5.45 11.22
CA GLY A 12 23.35 4.17 10.53
C GLY A 12 24.65 3.75 9.84
N GLN A 13 25.32 4.68 9.15
CA GLN A 13 26.60 4.42 8.50
C GLN A 13 27.73 4.22 9.50
N ARG A 14 27.77 4.98 10.61
CA ARG A 14 28.73 4.79 11.72
C ARG A 14 28.62 3.38 12.26
N LEU A 15 27.42 2.96 12.66
CA LEU A 15 27.17 1.66 13.27
C LEU A 15 27.52 0.52 12.32
N LEU A 16 27.12 0.62 11.04
CA LEU A 16 27.46 -0.34 10.00
C LEU A 16 28.97 -0.46 9.77
N ALA A 17 29.72 0.64 9.87
CA ALA A 17 31.17 0.64 9.71
C ALA A 17 31.89 0.08 10.95
N ASN A 18 31.53 0.56 12.14
CA ASN A 18 32.13 0.18 13.41
C ASN A 18 31.07 0.31 14.54
N PRO A 19 30.76 -0.75 15.31
CA PRO A 19 31.46 -2.04 15.40
C PRO A 19 31.00 -3.11 14.41
N LEU A 20 29.90 -2.91 13.67
CA LEU A 20 29.26 -4.02 12.95
C LEU A 20 30.07 -4.53 11.74
N ARG A 21 30.94 -3.70 11.13
CA ARG A 21 31.79 -4.05 9.98
C ARG A 21 31.02 -4.72 8.83
N VAL A 22 29.80 -4.28 8.58
CA VAL A 22 28.90 -4.74 7.49
C VAL A 22 28.46 -3.60 6.56
N ARG A 23 29.14 -2.44 6.63
CA ARG A 23 28.92 -1.35 5.70
C ARG A 23 29.31 -1.78 4.28
N PHE A 24 28.38 -1.65 3.34
CA PHE A 24 28.65 -1.77 1.91
C PHE A 24 28.61 -0.38 1.29
N HIS A 25 29.60 -0.05 0.44
CA HIS A 25 29.63 1.24 -0.21
C HIS A 25 28.48 1.36 -1.23
N TYR A 26 27.56 2.31 -1.00
CA TYR A 26 26.54 2.74 -1.94
C TYR A 26 26.78 4.21 -2.27
N GLY A 27 27.47 4.51 -3.38
CA GLY A 27 27.74 5.90 -3.74
C GLY A 27 28.80 6.10 -4.82
N HIS A 28 28.96 7.36 -5.20
CA HIS A 28 30.17 7.86 -5.85
C HIS A 28 31.16 8.14 -4.72
N PRO A 29 32.31 7.46 -4.64
CA PRO A 29 33.34 7.83 -3.68
C PRO A 29 33.90 9.20 -4.06
N ASP A 30 33.99 10.11 -3.10
CA ASP A 30 34.44 11.49 -3.34
C ASP A 30 35.93 11.56 -3.75
N VAL A 31 36.73 10.52 -3.47
CA VAL A 31 38.13 10.40 -3.90
C VAL A 31 38.48 8.93 -4.04
N PHE A 32 38.73 8.39 -5.25
CA PHE A 32 39.51 7.15 -5.45
C PHE A 32 39.97 6.89 -6.89
N ASP A 33 41.05 6.09 -6.99
CA ASP A 33 41.46 5.33 -8.18
C ASP A 33 40.30 4.45 -8.67
N ARG A 34 39.75 4.84 -9.82
CA ARG A 34 38.61 4.21 -10.48
C ARG A 34 38.89 2.75 -10.82
N LEU A 35 40.11 2.40 -11.23
CA LEU A 35 40.45 1.04 -11.68
C LEU A 35 40.38 0.04 -10.51
N PHE A 36 40.87 0.43 -9.34
CA PHE A 36 40.79 -0.39 -8.15
C PHE A 36 39.33 -0.65 -7.71
N HIS A 37 38.49 0.38 -7.73
CA HIS A 37 37.12 0.30 -7.18
C HIS A 37 36.11 -0.36 -8.12
N LEU A 38 36.32 -0.28 -9.44
CA LEU A 38 35.45 -0.95 -10.42
C LEU A 38 35.30 -2.45 -10.15
N THR A 39 36.35 -3.12 -9.64
CA THR A 39 36.35 -4.56 -9.39
C THR A 39 36.18 -4.94 -7.91
N ARG A 40 36.23 -3.97 -7.00
CA ARG A 40 36.27 -4.18 -5.54
C ARG A 40 35.24 -3.39 -4.74
N GLY A 41 34.33 -2.65 -5.36
CA GLY A 41 33.29 -1.89 -4.64
C GLY A 41 32.24 -2.77 -3.95
N GLY A 42 31.66 -2.26 -2.85
CA GLY A 42 30.49 -2.85 -2.20
C GLY A 42 30.72 -4.26 -1.65
N PHE A 43 29.86 -5.21 -2.02
CA PHE A 43 29.94 -6.62 -1.62
C PHE A 43 31.29 -7.26 -1.96
N ASN A 44 31.88 -6.92 -3.10
CA ASN A 44 33.15 -7.48 -3.54
C ASN A 44 34.32 -7.11 -2.63
N SER A 45 34.28 -5.95 -1.98
CA SER A 45 35.27 -5.57 -0.97
C SER A 45 35.21 -6.56 0.19
N THR A 46 34.02 -6.75 0.75
CA THR A 46 33.82 -7.55 1.96
C THR A 46 34.02 -9.05 1.70
N VAL A 47 33.62 -9.56 0.53
CA VAL A 47 33.90 -10.95 0.11
C VAL A 47 35.41 -11.21 0.00
N ARG A 48 36.20 -10.19 -0.31
CA ARG A 48 37.67 -10.24 -0.39
C ARG A 48 38.36 -9.73 0.88
N GLU A 49 37.67 -9.78 2.01
CA GLU A 49 38.19 -9.42 3.34
C GLU A 49 38.53 -7.93 3.53
N GLY A 50 38.17 -7.08 2.57
CA GLY A 50 38.24 -5.63 2.71
C GLY A 50 37.16 -5.07 3.64
N SER A 51 37.44 -3.94 4.26
CA SER A 51 36.49 -3.20 5.11
C SER A 51 36.18 -1.83 4.51
N VAL A 52 34.93 -1.38 4.66
CA VAL A 52 34.49 -0.06 4.21
C VAL A 52 34.32 0.83 5.44
N THR A 53 35.24 1.77 5.64
CA THR A 53 35.16 2.76 6.73
C THR A 53 34.11 3.83 6.41
N HIS A 54 33.60 4.51 7.44
CA HIS A 54 32.76 5.69 7.30
C HIS A 54 33.52 6.88 7.89
N HIS A 55 33.71 7.92 7.07
CA HIS A 55 34.31 9.18 7.47
C HIS A 55 33.23 10.26 7.35
N GLU A 56 32.98 10.98 8.43
CA GLU A 56 31.94 11.98 8.47
C GLU A 56 32.40 13.27 7.81
N TYR A 57 31.52 13.83 6.98
CA TYR A 57 31.69 15.17 6.45
C TYR A 57 30.39 15.92 6.66
N ILE A 58 30.30 16.67 7.78
CA ILE A 58 29.10 17.40 8.19
C ILE A 58 28.83 18.64 7.31
N GLN A 59 29.84 19.11 6.56
CA GLN A 59 29.81 20.43 5.93
C GLN A 59 28.91 20.56 4.69
N VAL A 60 28.48 19.47 4.05
CA VAL A 60 27.58 19.53 2.87
C VAL A 60 26.57 18.38 2.93
N GLY A 61 25.63 18.47 3.88
CA GLY A 61 24.51 17.54 3.92
C GLY A 61 23.72 17.60 2.63
N LYS A 62 23.51 16.46 1.96
CA LYS A 62 22.49 16.28 0.92
C LYS A 62 21.06 16.32 1.49
N GLY A 63 20.85 16.98 2.64
CA GLY A 63 19.54 17.10 3.27
C GLY A 63 18.60 17.81 2.30
N ARG A 64 17.59 17.10 1.82
CA ARG A 64 16.57 17.66 0.94
C ARG A 64 15.26 17.59 1.67
N ASP A 65 14.47 18.64 1.53
CA ASP A 65 13.04 18.50 1.78
C ASP A 65 12.54 17.45 0.78
N VAL A 66 11.96 16.37 1.29
CA VAL A 66 11.35 15.30 0.50
C VAL A 66 9.91 15.06 0.93
N GLY A 67 9.01 14.97 -0.05
CA GLY A 67 7.60 14.63 0.17
C GLY A 67 7.39 13.12 0.25
N LEU A 68 6.19 12.70 0.67
CA LEU A 68 5.86 11.27 0.84
C LEU A 68 6.16 10.45 -0.44
N ASN A 69 5.77 10.95 -1.62
CA ASN A 69 5.98 10.23 -2.89
C ASN A 69 7.47 9.98 -3.18
N GLN A 70 8.33 10.98 -2.96
CA GLN A 70 9.77 10.84 -3.18
C GLN A 70 10.38 9.81 -2.23
N ILE A 71 9.97 9.83 -0.96
CA ILE A 71 10.44 8.87 0.04
C ILE A 71 9.95 7.46 -0.27
N SER A 72 8.66 7.29 -0.59
CA SER A 72 8.13 5.98 -0.93
C SER A 72 8.83 5.37 -2.14
N ILE A 73 9.18 6.19 -3.15
CA ILE A 73 9.97 5.72 -4.31
C ILE A 73 11.39 5.33 -3.89
N PHE A 74 12.01 6.10 -2.99
CA PHE A 74 13.33 5.79 -2.44
C PHE A 74 13.31 4.46 -1.65
N GLU A 75 12.34 4.30 -0.76
CA GLU A 75 12.17 3.06 0.01
C GLU A 75 11.82 1.87 -0.89
N ALA A 76 10.98 2.06 -1.91
CA ALA A 76 10.69 1.05 -2.91
C ALA A 76 11.96 0.57 -3.62
N LYS A 77 12.86 1.51 -3.96
CA LYS A 77 14.15 1.19 -4.58
C LYS A 77 15.03 0.36 -3.64
N ILE A 78 15.13 0.74 -2.37
CA ILE A 78 15.94 -0.02 -1.40
C ILE A 78 15.33 -1.41 -1.17
N ALA A 79 14.01 -1.50 -1.04
CA ALA A 79 13.30 -2.77 -0.84
C ALA A 79 13.47 -3.71 -2.03
N ASN A 80 13.35 -3.21 -3.27
CA ASN A 80 13.67 -3.98 -4.48
C ASN A 80 15.13 -4.46 -4.47
N GLY A 81 16.08 -3.56 -4.18
CA GLY A 81 17.50 -3.91 -4.12
C GLY A 81 17.80 -5.01 -3.10
N ASN A 82 17.16 -4.98 -1.92
CA ASN A 82 17.30 -6.04 -0.92
C ASN A 82 16.60 -7.34 -1.35
N GLY A 83 15.50 -7.26 -2.09
CA GLY A 83 14.86 -8.42 -2.71
C GLY A 83 15.81 -9.15 -3.67
N GLU A 84 16.46 -8.41 -4.57
CA GLU A 84 17.48 -8.97 -5.49
C GLU A 84 18.70 -9.52 -4.73
N GLN A 85 19.15 -8.82 -3.68
CA GLN A 85 20.25 -9.32 -2.84
C GLN A 85 19.89 -10.66 -2.18
N THR A 86 18.64 -10.82 -1.72
CA THR A 86 18.15 -12.08 -1.15
C THR A 86 18.28 -13.25 -2.11
N LEU A 87 18.07 -13.00 -3.40
CA LEU A 87 18.19 -13.98 -4.48
C LEU A 87 19.64 -14.13 -4.99
N SER A 88 20.56 -13.28 -4.53
CA SER A 88 21.93 -13.24 -5.05
C SER A 88 22.86 -14.29 -4.43
N ARG A 89 23.84 -14.74 -5.23
CA ARG A 89 24.92 -15.63 -4.76
C ARG A 89 25.89 -14.92 -3.80
N ASP A 90 25.94 -13.60 -3.83
CA ASP A 90 26.91 -12.84 -3.02
C ASP A 90 26.53 -12.84 -1.55
N ILE A 91 25.23 -12.79 -1.23
CA ILE A 91 24.74 -12.98 0.13
C ILE A 91 24.99 -14.39 0.63
N TYR A 92 24.77 -15.40 -0.22
CA TYR A 92 25.12 -16.78 0.10
C TYR A 92 26.62 -16.92 0.44
N ARG A 93 27.51 -16.31 -0.36
CA ARG A 93 28.96 -16.31 -0.12
C ARG A 93 29.33 -15.56 1.15
N LEU A 94 28.72 -14.39 1.41
CA LEU A 94 28.95 -13.64 2.65
C LEU A 94 28.50 -14.43 3.88
N GLY A 95 27.38 -15.14 3.81
CA GLY A 95 26.90 -15.98 4.90
C GLY A 95 27.90 -17.06 5.33
N HIS A 96 28.75 -17.54 4.42
CA HIS A 96 29.82 -18.50 4.74
C HIS A 96 31.10 -17.83 5.27
N ARG A 97 31.29 -16.52 5.05
CA ARG A 97 32.50 -15.78 5.45
C ARG A 97 32.32 -14.93 6.69
N PHE A 98 31.08 -14.56 7.03
CA PHE A 98 30.79 -13.82 8.25
C PHE A 98 30.83 -14.73 9.47
N ASP A 99 31.44 -14.21 10.53
CA ASP A 99 31.26 -14.74 11.88
C ASP A 99 29.82 -14.48 12.35
N PHE A 100 29.43 -15.14 13.44
CA PHE A 100 28.06 -15.08 13.95
C PHE A 100 27.55 -13.64 14.15
N PHE A 101 28.39 -12.75 14.71
CA PHE A 101 27.99 -11.38 15.00
C PHE A 101 27.84 -10.53 13.73
N ARG A 102 28.75 -10.64 12.76
CA ARG A 102 28.58 -9.92 11.48
C ARG A 102 27.44 -10.49 10.65
N MET A 103 27.17 -11.79 10.76
CA MET A 103 26.00 -12.41 10.12
C MET A 103 24.70 -11.86 10.71
N LEU A 104 24.58 -11.78 12.04
CA LEU A 104 23.42 -11.18 12.71
C LEU A 104 23.28 -9.70 12.34
N SER A 105 24.40 -8.97 12.30
CA SER A 105 24.43 -7.56 11.91
C SER A 105 23.95 -7.37 10.46
N CYS A 106 24.46 -8.19 9.54
CA CYS A 106 24.04 -8.19 8.14
C CYS A 106 22.54 -8.51 8.02
N TYR A 107 22.05 -9.51 8.75
CA TYR A 107 20.63 -9.86 8.78
C TYR A 107 19.77 -8.68 9.23
N VAL A 108 20.07 -8.07 10.38
CA VAL A 108 19.24 -6.99 10.96
C VAL A 108 19.30 -5.70 10.13
N THR A 109 20.37 -5.46 9.38
CA THR A 109 20.56 -4.17 8.67
C THR A 109 20.29 -4.23 7.18
N THR A 110 20.28 -5.42 6.59
CA THR A 110 20.00 -5.63 5.16
C THR A 110 18.76 -6.51 5.00
N ILE A 111 18.91 -7.73 4.53
CA ILE A 111 17.84 -8.60 4.03
C ILE A 111 16.87 -9.02 5.12
N GLY A 112 17.37 -9.35 6.31
CA GLY A 112 16.55 -9.82 7.43
C GLY A 112 15.53 -8.78 7.88
N PHE A 113 15.87 -7.48 7.85
CA PHE A 113 14.92 -6.41 8.15
C PHE A 113 13.72 -6.39 7.19
N TYR A 114 13.97 -6.48 5.88
CA TYR A 114 12.91 -6.50 4.86
C TYR A 114 12.12 -7.81 4.89
N PHE A 115 12.79 -8.93 5.15
CA PHE A 115 12.14 -10.23 5.34
C PHE A 115 11.21 -10.23 6.56
N SER A 116 11.68 -9.75 7.72
CA SER A 116 10.86 -9.63 8.93
C SER A 116 9.68 -8.66 8.75
N THR A 117 9.89 -7.57 7.99
CA THR A 117 8.84 -6.63 7.59
C THR A 117 7.76 -7.31 6.75
N LEU A 118 8.17 -8.09 5.73
CA LEU A 118 7.27 -8.88 4.91
C LEU A 118 6.48 -9.89 5.75
N LEU A 119 7.17 -10.63 6.64
CA LEU A 119 6.52 -11.60 7.53
C LEU A 119 5.49 -10.93 8.43
N THR A 120 5.79 -9.75 8.99
CA THR A 120 4.87 -9.03 9.87
C THR A 120 3.57 -8.69 9.15
N VAL A 121 3.65 -8.18 7.92
CA VAL A 121 2.45 -7.91 7.12
C VAL A 121 1.72 -9.20 6.74
N LEU A 122 2.44 -10.26 6.34
CA LEU A 122 1.82 -11.55 6.05
C LEU A 122 1.10 -12.13 7.27
N THR A 123 1.65 -11.97 8.48
CA THR A 123 0.99 -12.38 9.73
C THR A 123 -0.32 -11.63 9.93
N VAL A 124 -0.42 -10.35 9.59
CA VAL A 124 -1.70 -9.60 9.64
C VAL A 124 -2.74 -10.23 8.71
N TYR A 125 -2.34 -10.59 7.48
CA TYR A 125 -3.23 -11.28 6.53
C TYR A 125 -3.66 -12.64 7.06
N VAL A 126 -2.71 -13.51 7.43
CA VAL A 126 -3.00 -14.84 7.98
C VAL A 126 -3.88 -14.76 9.21
N PHE A 127 -3.61 -13.80 10.09
CA PHE A 127 -4.40 -13.56 11.30
C PHE A 127 -5.84 -13.20 10.96
N LEU A 128 -6.05 -12.21 10.08
CA LEU A 128 -7.39 -11.73 9.75
C LEU A 128 -8.21 -12.78 8.95
N TYR A 129 -7.58 -13.45 7.99
CA TYR A 129 -8.18 -14.57 7.27
C TYR A 129 -8.49 -15.75 8.18
N GLY A 130 -7.57 -16.10 9.09
CA GLY A 130 -7.78 -17.14 10.09
C GLY A 130 -8.95 -16.80 11.03
N ARG A 131 -9.05 -15.54 11.47
CA ARG A 131 -10.18 -15.06 12.28
C ARG A 131 -11.50 -15.15 11.53
N LEU A 132 -11.54 -14.75 10.27
CA LEU A 132 -12.73 -14.89 9.44
C LEU A 132 -13.15 -16.35 9.29
N TYR A 133 -12.21 -17.25 9.06
CA TYR A 133 -12.50 -18.68 9.01
C TYR A 133 -13.14 -19.19 10.32
N LEU A 134 -12.61 -18.79 11.48
CA LEU A 134 -13.17 -19.18 12.78
C LEU A 134 -14.60 -18.65 12.99
N VAL A 135 -14.87 -17.41 12.58
CA VAL A 135 -16.22 -16.82 12.67
C VAL A 135 -17.19 -17.51 11.72
N LEU A 136 -16.81 -17.64 10.44
CA LEU A 136 -17.70 -18.18 9.40
C LEU A 136 -17.93 -19.69 9.55
N SER A 137 -17.00 -20.45 10.12
CA SER A 137 -17.21 -21.87 10.43
C SER A 137 -18.12 -22.09 11.66
N GLY A 138 -18.43 -21.05 12.43
CA GLY A 138 -19.11 -21.19 13.71
C GLY A 138 -18.23 -21.76 14.83
N LEU A 139 -16.94 -22.04 14.56
CA LEU A 139 -16.01 -22.52 15.56
C LEU A 139 -15.77 -21.48 16.66
N GLU A 140 -15.74 -20.19 16.31
CA GLU A 140 -15.63 -19.11 17.30
C GLU A 140 -16.84 -19.07 18.24
N LYS A 141 -18.05 -19.38 17.73
CA LYS A 141 -19.25 -19.56 18.57
C LYS A 141 -19.08 -20.73 19.52
N GLY A 142 -18.60 -21.88 19.05
CA GLY A 142 -18.33 -23.05 19.89
C GLY A 142 -17.24 -22.82 20.94
N LEU A 143 -16.19 -22.06 20.63
CA LEU A 143 -15.16 -21.69 21.59
C LEU A 143 -15.68 -20.69 22.64
N SER A 144 -16.60 -19.79 22.25
CA SER A 144 -17.17 -18.79 23.15
C SER A 144 -18.11 -19.38 24.22
N THR A 145 -18.62 -20.60 24.04
CA THR A 145 -19.43 -21.28 25.07
C THR A 145 -18.57 -21.91 26.16
N GLN A 146 -17.27 -22.12 25.92
CA GLN A 146 -16.34 -22.63 26.91
C GLN A 146 -15.84 -21.52 27.85
N ARG A 147 -16.18 -21.64 29.13
CA ARG A 147 -15.89 -20.61 30.16
C ARG A 147 -14.40 -20.30 30.30
N GLY A 148 -13.53 -21.30 30.14
CA GLY A 148 -12.06 -21.15 30.20
C GLY A 148 -11.46 -20.34 29.04
N ILE A 149 -12.17 -20.18 27.93
CA ILE A 149 -11.72 -19.43 26.74
C ILE A 149 -12.35 -18.03 26.71
N ARG A 150 -13.63 -17.92 27.06
CA ARG A 150 -14.38 -16.65 27.05
C ARG A 150 -13.81 -15.62 28.03
N ASP A 151 -13.46 -16.05 29.24
CA ASP A 151 -13.04 -15.17 30.34
C ASP A 151 -11.54 -15.32 30.65
N ASN A 152 -10.72 -15.63 29.64
CA ASN A 152 -9.29 -15.81 29.80
C ASN A 152 -8.57 -14.47 30.01
N LYS A 153 -8.56 -14.00 31.26
CA LYS A 153 -7.90 -12.75 31.68
C LYS A 153 -6.40 -12.71 31.35
N PRO A 154 -5.60 -13.78 31.53
CA PRO A 154 -4.21 -13.81 31.07
C PRO A 154 -4.05 -13.50 29.58
N LEU A 155 -4.89 -14.09 28.73
CA LEU A 155 -4.88 -13.82 27.29
C LEU A 155 -5.20 -12.35 26.98
N GLN A 156 -6.18 -11.77 27.68
CA GLN A 156 -6.53 -10.35 27.50
C GLN A 156 -5.37 -9.43 27.88
N VAL A 157 -4.67 -9.72 28.98
CA VAL A 157 -3.51 -8.96 29.44
C VAL A 157 -2.35 -9.08 28.45
N ALA A 158 -2.06 -10.29 27.96
CA ALA A 158 -1.02 -10.51 26.96
C ALA A 158 -1.30 -9.78 25.64
N LEU A 159 -2.56 -9.80 25.18
CA LEU A 159 -2.97 -9.06 23.98
C LEU A 159 -2.91 -7.55 24.19
N ALA A 160 -3.30 -7.06 25.37
CA ALA A 160 -3.23 -5.64 25.71
C ALA A 160 -1.78 -5.14 25.74
N SER A 161 -0.87 -5.89 26.39
CA SER A 161 0.56 -5.52 26.46
C SER A 161 1.22 -5.55 25.09
N GLN A 162 0.95 -6.59 24.28
CA GLN A 162 1.37 -6.66 22.90
C GLN A 162 0.86 -5.44 22.11
N SER A 163 -0.41 -5.08 22.29
CA SER A 163 -1.04 -4.03 21.50
C SER A 163 -0.42 -2.65 21.75
N VAL A 164 -0.06 -2.35 23.01
CA VAL A 164 0.60 -1.09 23.39
C VAL A 164 2.04 -1.04 22.87
N VAL A 165 2.80 -2.13 23.02
CA VAL A 165 4.21 -2.20 22.60
C VAL A 165 4.36 -2.13 21.08
N GLN A 166 3.39 -2.68 20.34
CA GLN A 166 3.39 -2.72 18.86
C GLN A 166 2.99 -1.39 18.18
N ILE A 167 2.53 -0.36 18.91
CA ILE A 167 2.22 0.98 18.34
C ILE A 167 3.49 1.74 17.87
N GLY A 168 4.64 1.06 17.78
CA GLY A 168 5.88 1.61 17.24
C GLY A 168 6.83 2.15 18.30
N PHE A 169 6.51 1.99 19.59
CA PHE A 169 7.37 2.42 20.69
C PHE A 169 8.77 1.79 20.62
N LEU A 170 8.85 0.47 20.40
CA LEU A 170 10.13 -0.22 20.25
C LEU A 170 10.92 0.22 19.01
N MET A 171 10.23 0.57 17.92
CA MET A 171 10.88 1.04 16.69
C MET A 171 11.37 2.49 16.82
N ALA A 172 10.74 3.29 17.67
CA ALA A 172 11.15 4.66 17.95
C ALA A 172 12.29 4.75 18.98
N LEU A 173 12.48 3.71 19.81
CA LEU A 173 13.48 3.68 20.88
C LEU A 173 14.90 4.05 20.39
N PRO A 174 15.45 3.48 19.29
CA PRO A 174 16.80 3.81 18.86
C PRO A 174 16.98 5.31 18.55
N MET A 175 15.98 5.93 17.92
CA MET A 175 15.99 7.37 17.60
C MET A 175 15.88 8.22 18.87
N VAL A 176 15.02 7.84 19.81
CA VAL A 176 14.88 8.56 21.09
C VAL A 176 16.19 8.50 21.88
N MET A 177 16.87 7.34 21.87
CA MET A 177 18.17 7.19 22.50
C MET A 177 19.24 8.03 21.81
N GLU A 178 19.25 8.09 20.47
CA GLU A 178 20.17 8.94 19.69
C GLU A 178 20.00 10.42 20.06
N ILE A 179 18.79 10.96 19.94
CA ILE A 179 18.51 12.35 20.28
C ILE A 179 18.81 12.60 21.77
N GLY A 180 18.55 11.62 22.63
CA GLY A 180 18.82 11.69 24.06
C GLY A 180 20.31 11.83 24.38
N LEU A 181 21.16 11.07 23.68
CA LEU A 181 22.61 11.10 23.85
C LEU A 181 23.25 12.33 23.20
N GLU A 182 22.77 12.76 22.02
CA GLU A 182 23.37 13.89 21.28
C GLU A 182 22.88 15.27 21.76
N LYS A 183 21.59 15.38 22.12
CA LYS A 183 20.91 16.66 22.40
C LYS A 183 20.23 16.71 23.78
N GLY A 184 20.37 15.66 24.58
CA GLY A 184 19.78 15.53 25.91
C GLY A 184 18.39 14.90 25.92
N PHE A 185 18.10 14.12 26.97
CA PHE A 185 16.84 13.36 27.11
C PHE A 185 15.58 14.23 27.18
N ARG A 186 15.67 15.47 27.69
CA ARG A 186 14.54 16.41 27.69
C ARG A 186 14.13 16.78 26.27
N THR A 187 15.11 17.07 25.42
CA THR A 187 14.90 17.37 24.00
C THR A 187 14.36 16.14 23.28
N ALA A 188 14.92 14.97 23.55
CA ALA A 188 14.44 13.71 22.98
C ALA A 188 12.98 13.41 23.31
N LEU A 189 12.56 13.65 24.56
CA LEU A 189 11.16 13.47 24.96
C LEU A 189 10.24 14.47 24.26
N SER A 190 10.65 15.74 24.19
CA SER A 190 9.89 16.79 23.48
C SER A 190 9.75 16.45 21.99
N ASP A 191 10.84 16.09 21.34
CA ASP A 191 10.87 15.71 19.92
C ASP A 191 10.04 14.46 19.66
N PHE A 192 10.10 13.47 20.56
CA PHE A 192 9.27 12.27 20.46
C PHE A 192 7.78 12.60 20.48
N VAL A 193 7.33 13.44 21.43
CA VAL A 193 5.93 13.88 21.52
C VAL A 193 5.52 14.66 20.27
N LEU A 194 6.36 15.59 19.81
CA LEU A 194 6.11 16.35 18.58
C LEU A 194 5.98 15.44 17.36
N MET A 195 6.83 14.41 17.24
CA MET A 195 6.74 13.44 16.16
C MET A 195 5.44 12.64 16.18
N GLN A 196 4.92 12.27 17.37
CA GLN A 196 3.61 11.61 17.46
C GLN A 196 2.49 12.54 16.98
N LEU A 197 2.51 13.82 17.40
CA LEU A 197 1.54 14.83 16.97
C LEU A 197 1.61 15.13 15.47
N GLN A 198 2.78 14.99 14.86
CA GLN A 198 3.02 15.10 13.41
C GLN A 198 2.71 13.81 12.64
N LEU A 199 2.02 12.85 13.27
CA LEU A 199 1.56 11.60 12.66
C LEU A 199 2.69 10.67 12.19
N ALA A 200 3.82 10.65 12.90
CA ALA A 200 4.89 9.68 12.65
C ALA A 200 4.41 8.21 12.61
N PRO A 201 3.47 7.74 13.46
CA PRO A 201 2.93 6.38 13.34
C PRO A 201 2.26 6.12 12.00
N VAL A 202 1.50 7.09 11.46
CA VAL A 202 0.86 6.97 10.14
C VAL A 202 1.94 6.87 9.06
N PHE A 203 2.97 7.71 9.11
CA PHE A 203 4.07 7.66 8.16
C PHE A 203 4.80 6.32 8.16
N PHE A 204 5.19 5.80 9.35
CA PHE A 204 5.97 4.56 9.43
C PHE A 204 5.15 3.33 9.08
N THR A 205 3.87 3.26 9.48
CA THR A 205 2.96 2.18 9.08
C THR A 205 2.68 2.20 7.57
N PHE A 206 2.65 3.37 6.94
CA PHE A 206 2.59 3.49 5.48
C PHE A 206 3.89 2.99 4.82
N SER A 207 5.05 3.42 5.32
CA SER A 207 6.38 2.97 4.84
C SER A 207 6.53 1.44 4.89
N LEU A 208 5.96 0.79 5.91
CA LEU A 208 5.93 -0.66 6.04
C LEU A 208 5.26 -1.34 4.82
N GLY A 209 4.15 -0.78 4.33
CA GLY A 209 3.44 -1.26 3.14
C GLY A 209 4.29 -1.18 1.88
N THR A 210 4.99 -0.05 1.72
CA THR A 210 5.95 0.15 0.61
C THR A 210 7.04 -0.91 0.63
N LYS A 211 7.75 -1.04 1.75
CA LYS A 211 8.86 -2.00 1.91
C LYS A 211 8.40 -3.43 1.61
N THR A 212 7.30 -3.86 2.22
CA THR A 212 6.73 -5.19 2.03
C THR A 212 6.32 -5.46 0.58
N HIS A 213 5.63 -4.52 -0.08
CA HIS A 213 5.15 -4.74 -1.44
C HIS A 213 6.30 -4.95 -2.43
N TYR A 214 7.28 -4.04 -2.41
CA TYR A 214 8.39 -4.05 -3.36
C TYR A 214 9.38 -5.19 -3.09
N TYR A 215 9.69 -5.46 -1.82
CA TYR A 215 10.51 -6.61 -1.44
C TYR A 215 9.84 -7.94 -1.82
N GLY A 216 8.56 -8.12 -1.49
CA GLY A 216 7.81 -9.35 -1.80
C GLY A 216 7.61 -9.58 -3.30
N LYS A 217 7.32 -8.52 -4.07
CA LYS A 217 7.19 -8.60 -5.54
C LYS A 217 8.51 -9.08 -6.17
N THR A 218 9.63 -8.50 -5.73
CA THR A 218 10.96 -8.87 -6.22
C THR A 218 11.30 -10.32 -5.82
N LEU A 219 10.92 -10.78 -4.64
CA LEU A 219 11.16 -12.16 -4.22
C LEU A 219 10.41 -13.19 -5.08
N LEU A 220 9.17 -12.89 -5.46
CA LEU A 220 8.32 -13.80 -6.25
C LEU A 220 8.63 -13.77 -7.74
N HIS A 221 8.93 -12.59 -8.27
CA HIS A 221 8.98 -12.35 -9.72
C HIS A 221 10.32 -11.80 -10.22
N GLY A 222 11.19 -11.33 -9.32
CA GLY A 222 12.40 -10.58 -9.67
C GLY A 222 12.07 -9.24 -10.32
N GLY A 223 13.02 -8.73 -11.11
CA GLY A 223 12.76 -7.60 -12.02
C GLY A 223 12.80 -6.25 -11.33
N ALA A 224 13.72 -6.04 -10.39
CA ALA A 224 13.95 -4.74 -9.79
C ALA A 224 14.27 -3.67 -10.86
N GLU A 225 13.31 -2.78 -11.12
CA GLU A 225 13.49 -1.64 -12.02
C GLU A 225 14.08 -0.44 -11.28
N TYR A 226 14.97 0.32 -11.94
CA TYR A 226 15.40 1.61 -11.43
C TYR A 226 14.23 2.59 -11.39
N ARG A 227 14.00 3.19 -10.22
CA ARG A 227 13.01 4.25 -10.05
C ARG A 227 13.70 5.55 -9.68
N GLY A 228 13.56 6.55 -10.56
CA GLY A 228 14.10 7.88 -10.32
C GLY A 228 13.38 8.57 -9.18
N THR A 229 14.10 8.91 -8.11
CA THR A 229 13.60 9.81 -7.08
C THR A 229 13.69 11.23 -7.62
N GLY A 230 12.57 11.78 -8.10
CA GLY A 230 12.52 13.13 -8.68
C GLY A 230 13.04 14.20 -7.72
N ARG A 231 13.46 15.37 -8.25
CA ARG A 231 14.02 16.50 -7.47
C ARG A 231 13.08 17.70 -7.36
N SER A 232 11.78 17.46 -7.36
CA SER A 232 10.77 18.52 -7.24
C SER A 232 10.67 19.02 -5.80
N PHE A 233 10.29 20.28 -5.63
CA PHE A 233 10.04 20.86 -4.30
C PHE A 233 8.83 20.21 -3.62
N VAL A 234 8.94 20.00 -2.31
CA VAL A 234 7.92 19.32 -1.47
C VAL A 234 6.63 20.11 -1.31
N VAL A 235 6.66 21.41 -1.62
CA VAL A 235 5.53 22.32 -1.38
C VAL A 235 4.39 22.09 -2.39
N PHE A 236 4.64 21.37 -3.48
CA PHE A 236 3.66 21.18 -4.54
C PHE A 236 2.68 20.04 -4.25
N HIS A 237 1.42 20.32 -4.52
CA HIS A 237 0.34 19.35 -4.53
C HIS A 237 0.59 18.26 -5.60
N ALA A 238 0.60 17.00 -5.17
CA ALA A 238 0.56 15.85 -6.06
C ALA A 238 -0.89 15.52 -6.43
N LYS A 239 -1.17 15.35 -7.73
CA LYS A 239 -2.53 15.07 -8.19
C LYS A 239 -3.02 13.72 -7.68
N PHE A 240 -4.33 13.59 -7.49
CA PHE A 240 -4.96 12.31 -7.14
C PHE A 240 -4.56 11.18 -8.09
N ALA A 241 -4.53 11.41 -9.41
CA ALA A 241 -4.16 10.40 -10.39
C ALA A 241 -2.71 9.92 -10.23
N ASP A 242 -1.77 10.79 -9.85
CA ASP A 242 -0.38 10.42 -9.58
C ASP A 242 -0.28 9.56 -8.31
N ASN A 243 -0.94 9.98 -7.24
CA ASN A 243 -1.00 9.21 -5.99
C ASN A 243 -1.67 7.84 -6.21
N TYR A 244 -2.74 7.79 -6.98
CA TYR A 244 -3.44 6.55 -7.36
C TYR A 244 -2.52 5.60 -8.10
N ARG A 245 -1.85 6.06 -9.15
CA ARG A 245 -0.90 5.25 -9.93
C ARG A 245 0.24 4.72 -9.07
N LEU A 246 0.78 5.53 -8.16
CA LEU A 246 1.92 5.15 -7.32
C LEU A 246 1.55 4.13 -6.24
N TYR A 247 0.35 4.24 -5.66
CA TYR A 247 -0.04 3.49 -4.47
C TYR A 247 -1.15 2.45 -4.65
N SER A 248 -1.76 2.35 -5.84
CA SER A 248 -2.86 1.41 -6.11
C SER A 248 -2.51 -0.03 -5.69
N ARG A 249 -1.42 -0.63 -6.20
CA ARG A 249 -1.04 -2.03 -5.88
C ARG A 249 -0.32 -2.19 -4.55
N SER A 250 0.44 -1.19 -4.14
CA SER A 250 1.27 -1.27 -2.93
C SER A 250 0.44 -1.09 -1.65
N HIS A 251 -0.59 -0.24 -1.69
CA HIS A 251 -1.38 0.13 -0.50
C HIS A 251 -2.88 0.04 -0.73
N PHE A 252 -3.45 0.70 -1.75
CA PHE A 252 -4.91 0.89 -1.82
C PHE A 252 -5.68 -0.42 -1.98
N VAL A 253 -5.27 -1.24 -2.94
CA VAL A 253 -5.83 -2.58 -3.16
C VAL A 253 -5.78 -3.42 -1.88
N LYS A 254 -4.60 -3.44 -1.25
CA LYS A 254 -4.33 -4.20 -0.01
C LYS A 254 -5.14 -3.67 1.18
N GLY A 255 -5.26 -2.36 1.30
CA GLY A 255 -6.01 -1.68 2.35
C GLY A 255 -7.51 -1.93 2.20
N ILE A 256 -8.04 -1.92 0.98
CA ILE A 256 -9.44 -2.23 0.70
C ILE A 256 -9.74 -3.71 0.96
N GLU A 257 -8.83 -4.62 0.59
CA GLU A 257 -8.94 -6.03 0.94
C GLU A 257 -9.06 -6.21 2.46
N LEU A 258 -8.11 -5.66 3.23
CA LEU A 258 -8.15 -5.71 4.70
C LEU A 258 -9.39 -5.01 5.29
N LEU A 259 -9.86 -3.91 4.69
CA LEU A 259 -11.08 -3.22 5.09
C LEU A 259 -12.31 -4.12 4.94
N ILE A 260 -12.46 -4.77 3.79
CA ILE A 260 -13.56 -5.70 3.52
C ILE A 260 -13.54 -6.84 4.55
N LEU A 261 -12.36 -7.42 4.80
CA LEU A 261 -12.19 -8.49 5.77
C LEU A 261 -12.54 -8.02 7.20
N LEU A 262 -12.14 -6.81 7.60
CA LEU A 262 -12.50 -6.23 8.90
C LEU A 262 -13.99 -5.96 9.03
N VAL A 263 -14.63 -5.44 7.98
CA VAL A 263 -16.08 -5.19 7.94
C VAL A 263 -16.83 -6.52 8.09
N VAL A 264 -16.43 -7.55 7.34
CA VAL A 264 -17.02 -8.89 7.49
C VAL A 264 -16.80 -9.42 8.91
N TYR A 265 -15.57 -9.33 9.44
CA TYR A 265 -15.28 -9.76 10.81
C TYR A 265 -16.12 -9.00 11.85
N HIS A 266 -16.38 -7.71 11.63
CA HIS A 266 -17.28 -6.92 12.48
C HIS A 266 -18.74 -7.38 12.41
N LEU A 267 -19.25 -7.62 11.20
CA LEU A 267 -20.65 -8.00 10.96
C LEU A 267 -21.01 -9.38 11.53
N PHE A 268 -20.07 -10.33 11.52
CA PHE A 268 -20.30 -11.71 11.98
C PHE A 268 -19.65 -12.03 13.32
N GLY A 269 -18.59 -11.32 13.72
CA GLY A 269 -17.82 -11.62 14.94
C GLY A 269 -18.32 -10.95 16.22
N ARG A 270 -19.17 -9.90 16.13
CA ARG A 270 -19.61 -9.09 17.27
C ARG A 270 -20.36 -9.87 18.35
N SER A 271 -20.98 -11.00 17.99
CA SER A 271 -21.79 -11.80 18.91
C SER A 271 -21.00 -12.70 19.86
N TYR A 272 -19.68 -12.87 19.67
CA TYR A 272 -18.93 -13.97 20.29
C TYR A 272 -17.81 -13.56 21.26
N LYS A 273 -17.55 -12.26 21.48
CA LYS A 273 -16.49 -11.78 22.39
C LYS A 273 -16.88 -10.56 23.23
N SER A 274 -16.17 -10.38 24.35
CA SER A 274 -16.14 -9.11 25.09
C SER A 274 -15.64 -7.99 24.17
N GLY A 275 -16.36 -6.86 24.15
CA GLY A 275 -16.06 -5.72 23.27
C GLY A 275 -14.63 -5.19 23.40
N VAL A 276 -14.05 -5.26 24.60
CA VAL A 276 -12.67 -4.80 24.85
C VAL A 276 -11.64 -5.63 24.09
N VAL A 277 -11.77 -6.96 24.11
CA VAL A 277 -10.83 -7.87 23.43
C VAL A 277 -10.90 -7.70 21.92
N TYR A 278 -12.12 -7.53 21.39
CA TYR A 278 -12.32 -7.25 19.98
C TYR A 278 -11.64 -5.94 19.56
N ILE A 279 -11.82 -4.87 20.33
CA ILE A 279 -11.22 -3.56 20.04
C ILE A 279 -9.69 -3.65 20.08
N LEU A 280 -9.10 -4.21 21.14
CA LEU A 280 -7.65 -4.30 21.30
C LEU A 280 -6.98 -5.04 20.12
N ILE A 281 -7.60 -6.12 19.65
CA ILE A 281 -7.09 -6.90 18.52
C ILE A 281 -7.22 -6.14 17.20
N THR A 282 -8.37 -5.50 16.96
CA THR A 282 -8.71 -4.98 15.62
C THR A 282 -8.25 -3.55 15.39
N ILE A 283 -8.07 -2.75 16.44
CA ILE A 283 -7.75 -1.32 16.32
C ILE A 283 -6.46 -1.05 15.56
N GLN A 284 -5.45 -1.92 15.71
CA GLN A 284 -4.20 -1.81 14.98
C GLN A 284 -4.37 -2.07 13.48
N ILE A 285 -5.20 -3.04 13.12
CA ILE A 285 -5.48 -3.36 11.72
C ILE A 285 -6.34 -2.26 11.10
N TRP A 286 -7.31 -1.72 11.83
CA TRP A 286 -8.07 -0.52 11.42
C TRP A 286 -7.14 0.68 11.20
N PHE A 287 -6.20 0.93 12.11
CA PHE A 287 -5.21 1.99 11.98
C PHE A 287 -4.32 1.80 10.75
N MET A 288 -3.86 0.57 10.51
CA MET A 288 -3.07 0.20 9.34
C MET A 288 -3.85 0.42 8.03
N VAL A 289 -5.11 0.01 7.98
CA VAL A 289 -6.02 0.22 6.84
C VAL A 289 -6.21 1.72 6.58
N GLY A 290 -6.58 2.50 7.60
CA GLY A 290 -6.77 3.95 7.46
C GLY A 290 -5.50 4.63 6.98
N THR A 291 -4.35 4.23 7.52
CA THR A 291 -3.04 4.72 7.10
C THR A 291 -2.76 4.41 5.64
N TRP A 292 -2.92 3.15 5.21
CA TRP A 292 -2.64 2.74 3.83
C TRP A 292 -3.56 3.40 2.80
N LEU A 293 -4.79 3.70 3.16
CA LEU A 293 -5.75 4.35 2.26
C LEU A 293 -5.56 5.87 2.20
N PHE A 294 -5.22 6.53 3.31
CA PHE A 294 -5.31 7.99 3.40
C PHE A 294 -4.01 8.75 3.66
N ALA A 295 -2.91 8.07 4.03
CA ALA A 295 -1.62 8.76 4.23
C ALA A 295 -1.14 9.55 2.99
N PRO A 296 -1.30 9.08 1.74
CA PRO A 296 -0.93 9.86 0.56
C PRO A 296 -1.62 11.20 0.46
N PHE A 297 -2.88 11.31 0.89
CA PHE A 297 -3.63 12.56 0.84
C PHE A 297 -3.33 13.45 2.05
N LEU A 298 -3.10 12.82 3.21
CA LEU A 298 -2.79 13.51 4.46
C LEU A 298 -1.41 14.19 4.43
N PHE A 299 -0.42 13.56 3.79
CA PHE A 299 0.92 14.12 3.59
C PHE A 299 1.09 14.86 2.25
N ASN A 300 0.00 15.16 1.55
CA ASN A 300 0.01 15.93 0.31
C ASN A 300 -0.32 17.40 0.58
N PRO A 301 0.56 18.35 0.24
CA PRO A 301 0.23 19.77 0.31
C PRO A 301 -1.06 20.10 -0.45
N SER A 302 -1.91 20.95 0.12
CA SER A 302 -3.24 21.27 -0.44
C SER A 302 -4.11 20.04 -0.74
N GLY A 303 -3.85 18.90 -0.08
CA GLY A 303 -4.56 17.63 -0.32
C GLY A 303 -6.05 17.67 0.04
N PHE A 304 -6.49 18.67 0.83
CA PHE A 304 -7.90 18.90 1.18
C PHE A 304 -8.39 20.28 0.73
N GLU A 305 -7.74 20.91 -0.26
CA GLU A 305 -8.22 22.18 -0.83
C GLU A 305 -9.28 21.90 -1.90
N TRP A 306 -10.50 22.43 -1.74
CA TRP A 306 -11.64 22.11 -2.59
C TRP A 306 -11.37 22.31 -4.10
N GLN A 307 -10.74 23.42 -4.48
CA GLN A 307 -10.41 23.69 -5.88
C GLN A 307 -9.48 22.62 -6.47
N LYS A 308 -8.46 22.18 -5.70
CA LYS A 308 -7.55 21.11 -6.12
C LYS A 308 -8.24 19.77 -6.26
N ILE A 309 -9.17 19.45 -5.37
CA ILE A 309 -9.98 18.24 -5.46
C ILE A 309 -10.84 18.23 -6.73
N VAL A 310 -11.46 19.37 -7.09
CA VAL A 310 -12.24 19.47 -8.34
C VAL A 310 -11.33 19.26 -9.56
N ASP A 311 -10.15 19.88 -9.58
CA ASP A 311 -9.17 19.69 -10.66
C ASP A 311 -8.73 18.21 -10.74
N ASP A 312 -8.42 17.60 -9.60
CA ASP A 312 -8.02 16.19 -9.47
C ASP A 312 -9.09 15.22 -9.97
N TRP A 313 -10.37 15.51 -9.70
CA TRP A 313 -11.48 14.74 -10.23
C TRP A 313 -11.48 14.74 -11.76
N THR A 314 -11.32 15.93 -12.37
CA THR A 314 -11.31 16.05 -13.82
C THR A 314 -10.10 15.36 -14.45
N ASP A 315 -8.92 15.47 -13.85
CA ASP A 315 -7.68 14.84 -14.30
C ASP A 315 -7.77 13.31 -14.19
N TRP A 316 -8.22 12.80 -13.04
CA TRP A 316 -8.40 11.35 -12.83
C TRP A 316 -9.47 10.77 -13.75
N LYS A 317 -10.61 11.46 -13.91
CA LYS A 317 -11.67 11.04 -14.83
C LYS A 317 -11.19 11.03 -16.28
N LYS A 318 -10.32 11.96 -16.68
CA LYS A 318 -9.70 11.95 -18.01
C LYS A 318 -8.74 10.77 -18.16
N TRP A 319 -7.84 10.56 -17.19
CA TRP A 319 -6.87 9.48 -17.20
C TRP A 319 -7.52 8.08 -17.23
N ILE A 320 -8.53 7.84 -16.38
CA ILE A 320 -9.24 6.56 -16.33
C ILE A 320 -10.01 6.28 -17.63
N ASN A 321 -10.41 7.33 -18.34
CA ASN A 321 -11.21 7.21 -19.55
C ASN A 321 -10.42 7.13 -20.85
N ASN A 322 -9.19 7.64 -20.87
CA ASN A 322 -8.36 7.64 -22.06
C ASN A 322 -7.93 6.23 -22.48
N HIS A 323 -8.16 5.91 -23.75
CA HIS A 323 -7.60 4.72 -24.38
C HIS A 323 -6.08 4.79 -24.43
N GLY A 324 -5.45 3.63 -24.20
CA GLY A 324 -4.02 3.46 -24.30
C GLY A 324 -3.57 3.17 -25.72
N GLY A 325 -2.33 2.73 -25.85
CA GLY A 325 -1.75 2.35 -27.14
C GLY A 325 -0.24 2.32 -27.09
N ILE A 326 0.38 1.84 -28.18
CA ILE A 326 1.84 1.80 -28.32
C ILE A 326 2.38 3.23 -28.24
N GLY A 327 3.30 3.47 -27.31
CA GLY A 327 3.92 4.79 -27.10
C GLY A 327 3.11 5.78 -26.26
N VAL A 328 1.89 5.44 -25.81
CA VAL A 328 1.12 6.30 -24.89
C VAL A 328 1.66 6.15 -23.47
N SER A 329 2.11 7.26 -22.87
CA SER A 329 2.63 7.27 -21.51
C SER A 329 1.60 6.76 -20.49
N PRO A 330 2.00 5.94 -19.49
CA PRO A 330 1.18 5.54 -18.34
C PRO A 330 0.49 6.71 -17.61
N ASP A 331 1.08 7.90 -17.66
CA ASP A 331 0.56 9.06 -16.95
C ASP A 331 -0.67 9.67 -17.64
N LYS A 332 -0.88 9.34 -18.92
CA LYS A 332 -1.98 9.88 -19.74
C LYS A 332 -3.15 8.93 -19.91
N SER A 333 -2.93 7.62 -19.74
CA SER A 333 -3.94 6.59 -19.94
C SER A 333 -3.86 5.50 -18.87
N TRP A 334 -5.01 5.15 -18.30
CA TRP A 334 -5.15 4.01 -17.41
C TRP A 334 -4.76 2.68 -18.06
N GLU A 335 -5.08 2.49 -19.34
CA GLU A 335 -4.78 1.24 -20.04
C GLU A 335 -3.26 1.03 -20.17
N SER A 336 -2.51 2.07 -20.56
CA SER A 336 -1.04 2.01 -20.61
C SER A 336 -0.42 1.78 -19.23
N TRP A 337 -0.96 2.42 -18.19
CA TRP A 337 -0.50 2.20 -16.81
C TRP A 337 -0.80 0.78 -16.33
N TRP A 338 -2.01 0.28 -16.59
CA TRP A 338 -2.42 -1.06 -16.17
C TRP A 338 -1.59 -2.14 -16.87
N GLU A 339 -1.28 -1.97 -18.15
CA GLU A 339 -0.42 -2.91 -18.87
C GLU A 339 1.02 -2.91 -18.31
N LYS A 340 1.57 -1.72 -18.01
CA LYS A 340 2.90 -1.59 -17.38
C LYS A 340 2.93 -2.22 -15.98
N GLU A 341 1.89 -2.01 -15.17
CA GLU A 341 1.88 -2.50 -13.79
C GLU A 341 1.94 -4.04 -13.71
N HIS A 342 1.33 -4.73 -14.69
CA HIS A 342 1.29 -6.19 -14.78
C HIS A 342 2.38 -6.77 -15.68
N GLU A 343 3.30 -5.95 -16.20
CA GLU A 343 4.35 -6.40 -17.12
C GLU A 343 5.24 -7.48 -16.50
N HIS A 344 5.56 -7.36 -15.21
CA HIS A 344 6.35 -8.35 -14.48
C HIS A 344 5.82 -9.79 -14.61
N LEU A 345 4.50 -9.98 -14.67
CA LEU A 345 3.88 -11.31 -14.80
C LEU A 345 4.20 -12.00 -16.13
N LEU A 346 4.54 -11.24 -17.18
CA LEU A 346 4.93 -11.80 -18.47
C LEU A 346 6.29 -12.50 -18.40
N TYR A 347 7.16 -12.02 -17.51
CA TYR A 347 8.53 -12.54 -17.33
C TYR A 347 8.65 -13.45 -16.10
N SER A 348 7.59 -13.58 -15.30
CA SER A 348 7.54 -14.47 -14.16
C SER A 348 7.65 -15.94 -14.57
N GLY A 349 8.46 -16.69 -13.84
CA GLY A 349 8.53 -18.15 -13.99
C GLY A 349 7.25 -18.86 -13.51
N ILE A 350 7.11 -20.15 -13.87
CA ILE A 350 5.94 -20.98 -13.52
C ILE A 350 5.63 -20.95 -12.02
N ARG A 351 6.66 -20.98 -11.16
CA ARG A 351 6.50 -20.92 -9.70
C ARG A 351 5.85 -19.61 -9.24
N GLY A 352 6.23 -18.48 -9.83
CA GLY A 352 5.64 -17.17 -9.54
C GLY A 352 4.18 -17.11 -9.96
N ILE A 353 3.85 -17.62 -11.16
CA ILE A 353 2.46 -17.67 -11.66
C ILE A 353 1.59 -18.58 -10.77
N VAL A 354 2.10 -19.75 -10.38
CA VAL A 354 1.39 -20.66 -9.47
C VAL A 354 1.16 -19.99 -8.11
N ALA A 355 2.15 -19.28 -7.58
CA ALA A 355 2.00 -18.53 -6.34
C ALA A 355 0.90 -17.44 -6.44
N GLU A 356 0.83 -16.70 -7.55
CA GLU A 356 -0.24 -15.70 -7.77
C GLU A 356 -1.63 -16.34 -7.80
N ILE A 357 -1.77 -17.49 -8.47
CA ILE A 357 -3.04 -18.22 -8.51
C ILE A 357 -3.41 -18.71 -7.11
N LEU A 358 -2.48 -19.34 -6.39
CA LEU A 358 -2.71 -19.83 -5.02
C LEU A 358 -3.08 -18.69 -4.07
N LEU A 359 -2.42 -17.55 -4.18
CA LEU A 359 -2.77 -16.36 -3.42
C LEU A 359 -4.17 -15.87 -3.78
N ALA A 360 -4.56 -15.83 -5.06
CA ALA A 360 -5.89 -15.42 -5.48
C ALA A 360 -7.01 -16.37 -5.01
N LEU A 361 -6.72 -17.66 -4.77
CA LEU A 361 -7.71 -18.63 -4.27
C LEU A 361 -8.30 -18.23 -2.90
N ARG A 362 -7.58 -17.41 -2.10
CA ARG A 362 -8.07 -16.91 -0.81
C ARG A 362 -9.40 -16.16 -0.92
N PHE A 363 -9.69 -15.54 -2.06
CA PHE A 363 -10.93 -14.82 -2.27
C PHE A 363 -12.15 -15.73 -2.41
N PHE A 364 -11.96 -17.00 -2.79
CA PHE A 364 -13.07 -17.95 -2.92
C PHE A 364 -13.41 -18.63 -1.58
N ILE A 365 -12.42 -18.76 -0.69
CA ILE A 365 -12.59 -19.38 0.63
C ILE A 365 -13.61 -18.62 1.47
N TYR A 366 -13.51 -17.30 1.54
CA TYR A 366 -14.44 -16.51 2.36
C TYR A 366 -15.81 -16.32 1.67
N GLN A 367 -15.88 -16.33 0.32
CA GLN A 367 -17.16 -16.35 -0.41
C GLN A 367 -18.00 -17.54 0.01
N TYR A 368 -17.41 -18.74 0.00
CA TYR A 368 -18.08 -19.95 0.42
C TYR A 368 -18.64 -19.81 1.85
N GLY A 369 -17.83 -19.29 2.77
CA GLY A 369 -18.27 -19.04 4.15
C GLY A 369 -19.40 -18.00 4.26
N LEU A 370 -19.36 -16.91 3.50
CA LEU A 370 -20.42 -15.90 3.52
C LEU A 370 -21.74 -16.40 2.93
N VAL A 371 -21.67 -17.13 1.82
CA VAL A 371 -22.85 -17.71 1.17
C VAL A 371 -23.51 -18.74 2.07
N TYR A 372 -22.72 -19.54 2.81
CA TYR A 372 -23.23 -20.51 3.78
C TYR A 372 -24.06 -19.87 4.92
N HIS A 373 -23.74 -18.63 5.31
CA HIS A 373 -24.49 -17.87 6.33
C HIS A 373 -25.70 -17.10 5.79
N LEU A 374 -25.95 -17.11 4.48
CA LEU A 374 -27.18 -16.54 3.93
C LEU A 374 -28.36 -17.44 4.31
N ASN A 375 -29.46 -16.82 4.76
CA ASN A 375 -30.71 -17.50 5.15
C ASN A 375 -31.42 -18.25 3.99
N ILE A 376 -30.83 -18.21 2.79
CA ILE A 376 -31.32 -18.85 1.57
C ILE A 376 -30.95 -20.34 1.52
N THR A 377 -29.96 -20.76 2.31
CA THR A 377 -29.33 -22.09 2.20
C THR A 377 -29.98 -23.16 3.09
N ASN A 378 -31.28 -23.08 3.38
CA ASN A 378 -31.98 -24.19 4.04
C ASN A 378 -32.47 -25.28 3.08
N ASN A 379 -32.32 -25.10 1.76
CA ASN A 379 -32.36 -26.15 0.76
C ASN A 379 -31.95 -25.59 -0.60
N LYS A 380 -30.87 -26.14 -1.18
CA LYS A 380 -30.34 -26.01 -2.56
C LYS A 380 -28.97 -25.35 -2.65
N SER A 381 -28.03 -26.21 -3.02
CA SER A 381 -26.71 -25.92 -3.54
C SER A 381 -26.79 -25.04 -4.79
N PHE A 382 -26.25 -23.82 -4.72
CA PHE A 382 -26.02 -22.99 -5.90
C PHE A 382 -24.65 -23.30 -6.51
N LEU A 383 -24.66 -24.17 -7.51
CA LEU A 383 -23.60 -24.31 -8.52
C LEU A 383 -24.18 -23.80 -9.84
N ALA A 384 -24.14 -22.48 -10.03
CA ALA A 384 -24.53 -21.85 -11.28
C ALA A 384 -23.29 -21.26 -11.95
N VAL A 385 -22.52 -22.10 -12.64
CA VAL A 385 -21.58 -21.67 -13.68
C VAL A 385 -22.27 -21.95 -15.01
N SER A 386 -22.82 -20.91 -15.63
CA SER A 386 -23.47 -21.01 -16.92
C SER A 386 -22.45 -21.25 -18.02
N ALA A 387 -22.63 -22.37 -18.73
CA ALA A 387 -22.07 -22.61 -20.05
C ALA A 387 -22.47 -21.48 -21.01
N GLY A 388 -21.49 -20.91 -21.71
CA GLY A 388 -21.71 -19.82 -22.66
C GLY A 388 -20.51 -19.61 -23.56
N ARG A 389 -20.12 -20.63 -24.31
CA ARG A 389 -19.05 -20.56 -25.31
C ARG A 389 -19.63 -20.08 -26.64
N ARG A 390 -19.41 -18.81 -27.02
CA ARG A 390 -19.44 -18.39 -28.44
C ARG A 390 -18.33 -17.38 -28.72
N ARG A 391 -17.49 -17.74 -29.70
CA ARG A 391 -16.49 -16.87 -30.33
C ARG A 391 -17.21 -15.67 -30.95
N LEU A 392 -16.80 -14.45 -30.63
CA LEU A 392 -17.20 -13.26 -31.36
C LEU A 392 -15.94 -12.49 -31.75
N SER A 393 -15.74 -12.39 -33.08
CA SER A 393 -14.70 -11.66 -33.77
C SER A 393 -15.06 -10.18 -33.90
N ALA A 394 -14.03 -9.34 -34.06
CA ALA A 394 -13.99 -7.92 -33.74
C ALA A 394 -14.50 -6.93 -34.82
N ASP A 395 -15.61 -7.21 -35.52
CA ASP A 395 -16.06 -6.34 -36.63
C ASP A 395 -17.39 -5.58 -36.42
N TYR A 396 -18.04 -5.66 -35.25
CA TYR A 396 -19.30 -4.97 -35.00
C TYR A 396 -19.36 -4.25 -33.64
N GLN A 397 -18.91 -2.98 -33.61
CA GLN A 397 -18.94 -2.16 -32.39
C GLN A 397 -20.35 -1.92 -31.83
N LEU A 398 -21.38 -1.85 -32.68
CA LEU A 398 -22.78 -1.64 -32.24
C LEU A 398 -23.37 -2.90 -31.61
N LEU A 399 -23.12 -4.06 -32.22
CA LEU A 399 -23.56 -5.37 -31.71
C LEU A 399 -22.90 -5.64 -30.35
N PHE A 400 -21.65 -5.24 -30.16
CA PHE A 400 -20.95 -5.39 -28.89
C PHE A 400 -21.52 -4.50 -27.77
N ARG A 401 -21.96 -3.28 -28.08
CA ARG A 401 -22.67 -2.42 -27.09
C ARG A 401 -24.03 -2.99 -26.72
N LEU A 402 -24.77 -3.53 -27.69
CA LEU A 402 -26.05 -4.19 -27.45
C LEU A 402 -25.86 -5.48 -26.63
N VAL A 403 -24.86 -6.29 -26.94
CA VAL A 403 -24.52 -7.50 -26.16
C VAL A 403 -24.07 -7.14 -24.75
N LYS A 404 -23.26 -6.08 -24.56
CA LYS A 404 -22.91 -5.56 -23.23
C LYS A 404 -24.14 -5.09 -22.46
N GLY A 405 -25.05 -4.38 -23.13
CA GLY A 405 -26.34 -3.97 -22.56
C GLY A 405 -27.21 -5.16 -22.17
N PHE A 406 -27.27 -6.19 -23.02
CA PHE A 406 -28.06 -7.40 -22.76
C PHE A 406 -27.47 -8.21 -21.60
N ILE A 407 -26.15 -8.38 -21.55
CA ILE A 407 -25.45 -9.02 -20.43
C ILE A 407 -25.71 -8.23 -19.15
N PHE A 408 -25.63 -6.90 -19.18
CA PHE A 408 -25.90 -6.05 -18.03
C PHE A 408 -27.36 -6.17 -17.56
N ILE A 409 -28.34 -6.12 -18.47
CA ILE A 409 -29.76 -6.30 -18.15
C ILE A 409 -30.02 -7.70 -17.61
N THR A 410 -29.38 -8.73 -18.18
CA THR A 410 -29.50 -10.12 -17.70
C THR A 410 -28.91 -10.25 -16.30
N PHE A 411 -27.75 -9.67 -16.05
CA PHE A 411 -27.12 -9.68 -14.72
C PHE A 411 -27.95 -8.89 -13.71
N LEU A 412 -28.51 -7.75 -14.11
CA LEU A 412 -29.40 -6.93 -13.31
C LEU A 412 -30.72 -7.66 -13.02
N ALA A 413 -31.28 -8.37 -14.01
CA ALA A 413 -32.48 -9.19 -13.84
C ALA A 413 -32.21 -10.39 -12.93
N ILE A 414 -31.07 -11.07 -13.06
CA ILE A 414 -30.62 -12.13 -12.14
C ILE A 414 -30.42 -11.57 -10.73
N PHE A 415 -29.83 -10.39 -10.59
CA PHE A 415 -29.63 -9.74 -9.30
C PHE A 415 -30.95 -9.31 -8.65
N ILE A 416 -31.86 -8.71 -9.41
CA ILE A 416 -33.19 -8.31 -8.93
C ILE A 416 -34.03 -9.55 -8.59
N THR A 417 -34.00 -10.60 -9.40
CA THR A 417 -34.69 -11.86 -9.07
C THR A 417 -34.09 -12.52 -7.84
N LEU A 418 -32.76 -12.50 -7.66
CA LEU A 418 -32.09 -12.93 -6.43
C LEU A 418 -32.47 -12.10 -5.20
N ILE A 419 -32.88 -10.84 -5.35
CA ILE A 419 -33.34 -10.00 -4.22
C ILE A 419 -34.83 -10.25 -3.92
N VAL A 420 -35.66 -10.29 -4.96
CA VAL A 420 -37.12 -10.31 -4.86
C VAL A 420 -37.64 -11.71 -4.51
N VAL A 421 -37.08 -12.77 -5.10
CA VAL A 421 -37.56 -14.15 -4.88
C VAL A 421 -37.29 -14.66 -3.46
N PRO A 422 -36.13 -14.37 -2.82
CA PRO A 422 -35.86 -14.83 -1.45
C PRO A 422 -36.33 -13.86 -0.35
N HIS A 423 -37.02 -12.76 -0.69
CA HIS A 423 -37.33 -11.67 0.25
C HIS A 423 -36.10 -11.18 1.04
N MET A 424 -35.00 -10.88 0.33
CA MET A 424 -33.72 -10.54 0.96
C MET A 424 -33.82 -9.28 1.82
N THR A 425 -33.26 -9.35 3.04
CA THR A 425 -33.11 -8.15 3.89
C THR A 425 -31.96 -7.28 3.39
N LEU A 426 -31.92 -6.00 3.79
CA LEU A 426 -30.79 -5.10 3.49
C LEU A 426 -29.43 -5.69 3.93
N ARG A 427 -29.42 -6.46 5.03
CA ARG A 427 -28.21 -7.16 5.49
C ARG A 427 -27.76 -8.22 4.50
N ASP A 428 -28.69 -8.99 3.93
CA ASP A 428 -28.37 -10.04 2.97
C ASP A 428 -27.83 -9.47 1.66
N VAL A 429 -28.36 -8.31 1.22
CA VAL A 429 -27.84 -7.58 0.04
C VAL A 429 -26.39 -7.14 0.26
N VAL A 430 -26.08 -6.56 1.43
CA VAL A 430 -24.71 -6.16 1.78
C VAL A 430 -23.79 -7.37 1.83
N VAL A 431 -24.22 -8.49 2.43
CA VAL A 431 -23.43 -9.73 2.47
C VAL A 431 -23.18 -10.27 1.06
N CYS A 432 -24.16 -10.21 0.16
CA CYS A 432 -23.98 -10.61 -1.23
C CYS A 432 -22.95 -9.75 -1.95
N ILE A 433 -22.99 -8.42 -1.78
CA ILE A 433 -21.97 -7.53 -2.36
C ILE A 433 -20.58 -7.90 -1.82
N LEU A 434 -20.46 -8.10 -0.50
CA LEU A 434 -19.20 -8.48 0.14
C LEU A 434 -18.71 -9.88 -0.26
N ALA A 435 -19.62 -10.79 -0.63
CA ALA A 435 -19.28 -12.09 -1.18
C ALA A 435 -18.81 -11.98 -2.63
N PHE A 436 -19.62 -11.39 -3.52
CA PHE A 436 -19.36 -11.39 -4.96
C PHE A 436 -18.25 -10.42 -5.39
N MET A 437 -18.13 -9.24 -4.78
CA MET A 437 -17.13 -8.25 -5.21
C MET A 437 -15.70 -8.79 -5.12
N PRO A 438 -15.22 -9.36 -4.01
CA PRO A 438 -13.86 -9.89 -3.98
C PRO A 438 -13.70 -11.22 -4.74
N THR A 439 -14.77 -11.93 -5.10
CA THR A 439 -14.68 -13.12 -5.97
C THR A 439 -14.42 -12.77 -7.42
N GLY A 440 -15.10 -11.75 -7.94
CA GLY A 440 -14.77 -11.19 -9.24
C GLY A 440 -13.35 -10.61 -9.25
N TRP A 441 -12.87 -10.11 -8.11
CA TRP A 441 -11.48 -9.70 -7.94
C TRP A 441 -10.52 -10.90 -8.00
N GLY A 442 -10.80 -11.99 -7.28
CA GLY A 442 -10.00 -13.22 -7.36
C GLY A 442 -9.93 -13.77 -8.78
N LEU A 443 -11.04 -13.78 -9.52
CA LEU A 443 -11.07 -14.16 -10.94
C LEU A 443 -10.23 -13.22 -11.81
N LEU A 444 -10.26 -11.90 -11.53
CA LEU A 444 -9.44 -10.92 -12.24
C LEU A 444 -7.95 -11.20 -12.06
N LEU A 445 -7.51 -11.47 -10.82
CA LEU A 445 -6.11 -11.78 -10.50
C LEU A 445 -5.64 -13.06 -11.21
N ILE A 446 -6.48 -14.11 -11.21
CA ILE A 446 -6.18 -15.35 -11.94
C ILE A 446 -6.09 -15.08 -13.45
N ALA A 447 -7.01 -14.28 -14.00
CA ALA A 447 -6.99 -13.93 -15.42
C ALA A 447 -5.74 -13.12 -15.81
N GLN A 448 -5.26 -12.24 -14.92
CA GLN A 448 -4.01 -11.50 -15.09
C GLN A 448 -2.78 -12.41 -15.06
N ALA A 449 -2.71 -13.32 -14.10
CA ALA A 449 -1.63 -14.32 -14.02
C ALA A 449 -1.60 -15.24 -15.26
N CYS A 450 -2.78 -15.59 -15.78
CA CYS A 450 -2.95 -16.43 -16.98
C CYS A 450 -3.07 -15.64 -18.29
N LYS A 451 -2.62 -14.38 -18.33
CA LYS A 451 -2.81 -13.46 -19.46
C LYS A 451 -2.53 -14.06 -20.86
N PRO A 452 -1.43 -14.81 -21.11
CA PRO A 452 -1.18 -15.40 -22.42
C PRO A 452 -2.29 -16.35 -22.88
N LEU A 453 -2.85 -17.14 -21.97
CA LEU A 453 -3.93 -18.08 -22.26
C LEU A 453 -5.25 -17.35 -22.52
N ILE A 454 -5.55 -16.34 -21.70
CA ILE A 454 -6.77 -15.52 -21.83
C ILE A 454 -6.77 -14.70 -23.13
N LYS A 455 -5.60 -14.16 -23.52
CA LYS A 455 -5.43 -13.49 -24.83
C LYS A 455 -5.69 -14.45 -25.99
N ARG A 456 -5.13 -15.67 -25.96
CA ARG A 456 -5.40 -16.70 -26.98
C ARG A 456 -6.88 -17.11 -27.04
N ALA A 457 -7.57 -17.09 -25.91
CA ALA A 457 -9.00 -17.40 -25.82
C ALA A 457 -9.91 -16.24 -26.30
N GLY A 458 -9.37 -15.04 -26.52
CA GLY A 458 -10.11 -13.87 -27.00
C GLY A 458 -10.88 -13.10 -25.92
N PHE A 459 -10.65 -13.37 -24.64
CA PHE A 459 -11.42 -12.74 -23.53
C PHE A 459 -10.70 -11.56 -22.87
N TRP A 460 -9.52 -11.17 -23.35
CA TRP A 460 -8.69 -10.17 -22.69
C TRP A 460 -9.34 -8.78 -22.61
N GLU A 461 -10.04 -8.34 -23.66
CA GLU A 461 -10.76 -7.06 -23.66
C GLU A 461 -11.87 -7.01 -22.61
N SER A 462 -12.54 -8.13 -22.38
CA SER A 462 -13.55 -8.27 -21.32
C SER A 462 -12.91 -8.18 -19.93
N VAL A 463 -11.77 -8.85 -19.72
CA VAL A 463 -11.00 -8.77 -18.47
C VAL A 463 -10.53 -7.35 -18.21
N GLN A 464 -10.05 -6.65 -19.23
CA GLN A 464 -9.63 -5.25 -19.13
C GLN A 464 -10.80 -4.33 -18.79
N THR A 465 -11.97 -4.54 -19.42
CA THR A 465 -13.19 -3.78 -19.09
C THR A 465 -13.59 -3.99 -17.63
N LEU A 466 -13.56 -5.24 -17.15
CA LEU A 466 -13.86 -5.58 -15.75
C LEU A 466 -12.83 -4.94 -14.80
N ALA A 467 -11.54 -5.04 -15.12
CA ALA A 467 -10.46 -4.43 -14.33
C ALA A 467 -10.68 -2.93 -14.17
N ARG A 468 -11.03 -2.23 -15.26
CA ARG A 468 -11.33 -0.79 -15.21
C ARG A 468 -12.49 -0.47 -14.28
N GLY A 469 -13.53 -1.30 -14.27
CA GLY A 469 -14.64 -1.19 -13.33
C GLY A 469 -14.19 -1.25 -11.87
N TYR A 470 -13.35 -2.23 -11.52
CA TYR A 470 -12.77 -2.33 -10.18
C TYR A 470 -11.92 -1.10 -9.82
N GLU A 471 -11.09 -0.61 -10.73
CA GLU A 471 -10.25 0.57 -10.48
C GLU A 471 -11.10 1.83 -10.28
N ILE A 472 -12.21 1.98 -11.02
CA ILE A 472 -13.18 3.07 -10.82
C ILE A 472 -13.80 2.98 -9.42
N ILE A 473 -14.25 1.79 -9.00
CA ILE A 473 -14.85 1.59 -7.67
C ILE A 473 -13.83 1.94 -6.58
N ILE A 474 -12.60 1.44 -6.68
CA ILE A 474 -11.52 1.73 -5.73
C ILE A 474 -11.20 3.23 -5.71
N GLY A 475 -11.10 3.86 -6.88
CA GLY A 475 -10.87 5.30 -6.99
C GLY A 475 -11.97 6.12 -6.33
N LEU A 476 -13.24 5.76 -6.55
CA LEU A 476 -14.39 6.42 -5.92
C LEU A 476 -14.41 6.24 -4.40
N LEU A 477 -14.10 5.04 -3.90
CA LEU A 477 -14.03 4.75 -2.46
C LEU A 477 -12.95 5.59 -1.75
N LEU A 478 -11.86 5.90 -2.44
CA LEU A 478 -10.79 6.77 -1.92
C LEU A 478 -11.12 8.26 -2.09
N PHE A 479 -11.64 8.64 -3.24
CA PHE A 479 -11.89 10.04 -3.59
C PHE A 479 -13.03 10.63 -2.77
N THR A 480 -14.10 9.87 -2.52
CA THR A 480 -15.29 10.38 -1.84
C THR A 480 -15.01 10.87 -0.42
N PRO A 481 -14.31 10.12 0.46
CA PRO A 481 -13.96 10.63 1.79
C PRO A 481 -13.02 11.84 1.74
N VAL A 482 -12.07 11.87 0.80
CA VAL A 482 -11.14 13.00 0.65
C VAL A 482 -11.90 14.26 0.21
N ALA A 483 -12.79 14.14 -0.77
CA ALA A 483 -13.63 15.24 -1.24
C ALA A 483 -14.59 15.74 -0.15
N PHE A 484 -15.17 14.82 0.63
CA PHE A 484 -16.00 15.18 1.78
C PHE A 484 -15.21 15.97 2.83
N LEU A 485 -14.00 15.53 3.18
CA LEU A 485 -13.14 16.23 4.12
C LEU A 485 -12.68 17.60 3.59
N ALA A 486 -12.46 17.72 2.28
CA ALA A 486 -12.08 18.98 1.64
C ALA A 486 -13.17 20.04 1.66
N TRP A 487 -14.43 19.66 1.91
CA TRP A 487 -15.52 20.62 2.12
C TRP A 487 -15.32 21.45 3.39
N PHE A 488 -14.59 20.92 4.37
CA PHE A 488 -14.39 21.56 5.66
C PHE A 488 -13.08 22.38 5.67
N PRO A 489 -13.14 23.72 5.72
CA PRO A 489 -11.94 24.56 5.60
C PRO A 489 -10.88 24.29 6.68
N PHE A 490 -11.31 23.94 7.89
CA PHE A 490 -10.41 23.66 9.01
C PHE A 490 -9.47 22.46 8.75
N VAL A 491 -9.87 21.51 7.90
CA VAL A 491 -9.05 20.32 7.58
C VAL A 491 -7.81 20.74 6.77
N SER A 492 -7.98 21.62 5.79
CA SER A 492 -6.89 22.17 4.99
C SER A 492 -5.93 23.01 5.84
N GLU A 493 -6.46 23.81 6.77
CA GLU A 493 -5.64 24.59 7.70
C GLU A 493 -4.84 23.69 8.66
N PHE A 494 -5.48 22.67 9.22
CA PHE A 494 -4.83 21.70 10.10
C PHE A 494 -3.69 20.97 9.36
N GLN A 495 -3.95 20.48 8.15
CA GLN A 495 -2.96 19.83 7.30
C GLN A 495 -1.77 20.76 7.04
N THR A 496 -2.01 22.01 6.67
CA THR A 496 -0.94 22.97 6.35
C THR A 496 -0.03 23.21 7.56
N ARG A 497 -0.61 23.37 8.76
CA ARG A 497 0.16 23.55 10.02
C ARG A 497 0.95 22.30 10.41
N MET A 498 0.43 21.12 10.07
CA MET A 498 1.10 19.86 10.33
C MET A 498 2.29 19.63 9.38
N LEU A 499 2.15 19.97 8.10
CA LEU A 499 3.17 19.72 7.08
C LEU A 499 4.28 20.76 7.06
N PHE A 500 3.96 22.01 7.39
CA PHE A 500 4.91 23.12 7.27
C PHE A 500 5.21 23.77 8.61
N ASN A 501 6.48 24.16 8.79
CA ASN A 501 6.91 24.94 9.94
C ASN A 501 6.12 26.26 10.03
N GLN A 502 5.88 26.78 11.24
CA GLN A 502 5.16 28.02 11.48
C GLN A 502 5.78 29.23 10.75
N ALA A 503 7.11 29.28 10.60
CA ALA A 503 7.78 30.35 9.87
C ALA A 503 7.42 30.34 8.36
N PHE A 504 7.39 29.15 7.75
CA PHE A 504 6.97 28.98 6.36
C PHE A 504 5.46 29.20 6.18
N SER A 505 4.66 28.73 7.15
CA SER A 505 3.21 28.93 7.17
C SER A 505 2.83 30.41 7.28
N ARG A 506 3.55 31.20 8.09
CA ARG A 506 3.40 32.66 8.16
C ARG A 506 3.78 33.33 6.84
N GLY A 507 4.88 32.91 6.21
CA GLY A 507 5.27 33.39 4.89
C GLY A 507 4.23 33.10 3.79
N LEU A 508 3.62 31.91 3.81
CA LEU A 508 2.53 31.53 2.90
C LEU A 508 1.23 32.31 3.16
N GLN A 509 0.89 32.57 4.42
CA GLN A 509 -0.26 33.41 4.77
C GLN A 509 -0.04 34.85 4.29
N ILE A 510 1.15 35.39 4.51
CA ILE A 510 1.54 36.72 4.02
C ILE A 510 1.52 36.75 2.48
N SER A 511 2.00 35.71 1.80
CA SER A 511 1.97 35.67 0.32
C SER A 511 0.55 35.53 -0.25
N ARG A 512 -0.35 34.80 0.42
CA ARG A 512 -1.78 34.75 0.06
C ARG A 512 -2.49 36.09 0.27
N ILE A 513 -2.10 36.85 1.29
CA ILE A 513 -2.64 38.20 1.56
C ILE A 513 -2.08 39.20 0.53
N LEU A 514 -0.80 39.12 0.19
CA LEU A 514 -0.13 39.99 -0.78
C LEU A 514 -0.51 39.66 -2.24
N GLY A 515 -0.77 38.40 -2.55
CA GLY A 515 -1.17 37.92 -3.87
C GLY A 515 -2.66 38.07 -4.18
N GLY A 516 -3.29 39.11 -3.61
CA GLY A 516 -4.75 39.31 -3.55
C GLY A 516 -5.55 38.99 -4.81
N GLN A 517 -6.84 38.68 -4.58
CA GLN A 517 -7.89 38.41 -5.56
C GLN A 517 -7.63 39.09 -6.92
N LYS A 518 -7.29 38.31 -7.95
CA LYS A 518 -7.54 38.72 -9.34
C LYS A 518 -9.07 38.81 -9.52
N LYS A 519 -9.64 39.99 -9.22
CA LYS A 519 -10.98 40.36 -9.66
C LYS A 519 -11.02 40.20 -11.18
N GLY A 520 -12.00 39.44 -11.67
CA GLY A 520 -12.26 39.27 -13.08
C GLY A 520 -12.44 40.63 -13.74
N SER A 521 -11.58 40.94 -14.71
CA SER A 521 -11.86 42.00 -15.66
C SER A 521 -12.96 41.49 -16.58
N HIS A 522 -14.20 41.83 -16.24
CA HIS A 522 -15.29 41.84 -17.20
C HIS A 522 -15.00 42.94 -18.22
N SER A 523 -15.09 42.55 -19.48
CA SER A 523 -15.21 43.42 -20.64
C SER A 523 -16.34 44.44 -20.46
N SER A 524 -16.07 45.73 -20.64
CA SER A 524 -17.08 46.68 -21.08
C SER A 524 -16.56 47.41 -22.31
N ASN A 525 -17.12 47.02 -23.46
CA ASN A 525 -17.33 47.97 -24.55
C ASN A 525 -18.17 49.14 -24.01
N ASN A 526 -17.77 50.38 -24.30
CA ASN A 526 -18.63 51.41 -24.89
C ASN A 526 -17.87 52.74 -25.05
N ASN A 527 -17.90 53.24 -26.29
CA ASN A 527 -17.94 54.63 -26.75
C ASN A 527 -16.96 55.66 -26.15
N GLU A 528 -15.96 56.07 -26.92
CA GLU A 528 -16.01 57.26 -27.81
C GLU A 528 -14.92 57.15 -28.89
#